data_AF-A0A7W8E6C4-F1
#
_entry.id   AF-A0A7W8E6C4-F1
#
_cell.length_a   1.000
_cell.length_b   1.000
_cell.length_c   1.000
_cell.angle_alpha   90.00
_cell.angle_beta   90.00
_cell.angle_gamma   90.00
#
_symmetry.space_group_name_H-M   'P 1'
#
loop_
_entity.id
_entity.type
_entity.pdbx_description
1 polymer ?
#
loop_
_entity_poly.entity_id
_entity_poly.type
_entity_poly.pdbx_seq_one_letter_code
_entity_poly.pdbx_strand_id
1 'polypeptide(L)' 'MRFLDKNNLSLREDWYGNNAAICCYACGKVFLVSQILHRKGRSCPQCGLTHALVKGAEVAIEENPAPETSANKA' A
#
# COMPACT_ATOMS: atom_id res chain seq x y z
N MET A 1 -9.56 -3.24 5.51
CA MET A 1 -9.33 -2.18 4.51
C MET A 1 -9.35 -0.83 5.23
N ARG A 2 -8.35 0.03 5.02
CA ARG A 2 -8.23 1.37 5.61
C ARG A 2 -8.13 2.41 4.49
N PHE A 3 -8.70 3.61 4.68
CA PHE A 3 -8.59 4.71 3.71
C PHE A 3 -7.73 5.85 4.28
N LEU A 4 -6.87 6.44 3.45
CA LEU A 4 -6.13 7.66 3.79
C LEU A 4 -6.91 8.89 3.31
N ASP A 5 -7.01 9.88 4.20
CA ASP A 5 -7.50 11.22 3.91
C ASP A 5 -6.32 12.19 3.73
N LYS A 6 -6.25 12.83 2.57
CA LYS A 6 -5.20 13.81 2.24
C LYS A 6 -5.13 14.98 3.22
N ASN A 7 -6.25 15.36 3.85
CA ASN A 7 -6.29 16.48 4.79
C ASN A 7 -6.03 16.05 6.24
N ASN A 8 -5.88 14.75 6.49
CA ASN A 8 -5.71 14.19 7.84
C ASN A 8 -4.75 12.98 7.82
N LEU A 9 -3.52 13.23 7.38
CA LEU A 9 -2.47 12.22 7.29
C LEU A 9 -1.86 11.94 8.67
N SER A 10 -1.57 10.67 8.96
CA SER A 10 -0.77 10.32 10.14
C SER A 10 0.72 10.60 9.93
N LEU A 11 1.51 10.52 11.01
CA LEU A 11 2.97 10.74 10.99
C LEU A 11 3.74 9.87 9.96
N ARG A 12 3.18 8.72 9.57
CA ARG A 12 3.84 7.74 8.67
C ARG A 12 3.27 7.78 7.25
N GLU A 13 2.53 8.82 6.92
CA GLU A 13 1.82 8.98 5.65
C GLU A 13 2.17 10.33 5.05
N ASP A 14 2.30 10.38 3.73
CA ASP A 14 2.49 11.61 2.99
C ASP A 14 1.67 11.54 1.70
N TRP A 15 1.18 12.68 1.22
CA TRP A 15 0.42 12.77 -0.01
C TRP A 15 0.76 14.05 -0.76
N TYR A 16 1.35 13.89 -1.95
CA TYR A 16 1.60 14.99 -2.87
C TYR A 16 1.12 14.68 -4.29
N GLY A 17 0.24 15.54 -4.81
CA GLY A 17 -0.38 15.38 -6.12
C GLY A 17 -1.15 14.06 -6.23
N ASN A 18 -0.74 13.20 -7.17
CA ASN A 18 -1.34 11.88 -7.42
C ASN A 18 -0.55 10.73 -6.77
N ASN A 19 0.35 11.06 -5.84
CA ASN A 19 1.21 10.10 -5.17
C ASN A 19 1.01 10.13 -3.66
N ALA A 20 1.04 8.97 -3.04
CA ALA A 20 1.01 8.82 -1.59
C ALA A 20 2.13 7.90 -1.11
N ALA A 21 2.76 8.27 0.00
CA ALA A 21 3.69 7.42 0.74
C ALA A 21 2.93 6.66 1.83
N ILE A 22 3.21 5.37 1.93
CA ILE A 22 2.48 4.45 2.79
C ILE A 22 3.46 3.52 3.50
N CYS A 23 3.25 3.33 4.79
CA CYS A 23 3.99 2.37 5.60
C CYS A 23 3.29 1.01 5.55
N CYS A 24 4.00 -0.03 5.12
CA CYS A 24 3.54 -1.41 5.20
C CYS A 24 3.26 -1.78 6.67
N TYR A 25 2.05 -2.29 6.96
CA TYR A 25 1.66 -2.66 8.32
C TYR A 25 2.43 -3.90 8.82
N ALA A 26 2.87 -4.78 7.91
CA ALA A 26 3.51 -6.03 8.27
C ALA A 26 5.02 -5.91 8.51
N CYS A 27 5.75 -5.21 7.63
CA CYS A 27 7.21 -5.12 7.71
C CYS A 27 7.76 -3.70 7.92
N GLY A 28 6.87 -2.69 8.03
CA GLY A 28 7.28 -1.29 8.25
C GLY A 28 7.91 -0.59 7.06
N LYS A 29 8.09 -1.26 5.91
CA LYS A 29 8.63 -0.63 4.70
C LYS A 29 7.73 0.52 4.24
N VAL A 30 8.31 1.71 4.10
CA VAL A 30 7.64 2.84 3.43
C VAL A 30 7.84 2.73 1.93
N PHE A 31 6.76 2.90 1.18
CA PHE A 31 6.77 2.83 -0.28
C PHE A 31 5.77 3.81 -0.90
N LEU A 32 6.04 4.26 -2.13
CA LEU A 32 5.18 5.17 -2.87
C LEU A 32 4.13 4.41 -3.69
N VAL A 33 2.91 4.91 -3.74
CA VAL A 33 1.86 4.54 -4.69
C VAL A 33 1.46 5.77 -5.50
N SER A 34 1.06 5.56 -6.76
CA SER A 34 0.78 6.62 -7.72
C SER A 34 -0.46 6.26 -8.50
N GLN A 35 -1.44 7.15 -8.59
CA GLN A 35 -2.67 6.87 -9.36
C GLN A 35 -2.38 6.62 -10.84
N ILE A 36 -1.34 7.27 -11.40
CA ILE A 36 -1.00 7.19 -12.83
C ILE A 36 -0.22 5.91 -13.12
N LEU A 37 0.82 5.61 -12.32
CA LEU A 37 1.72 4.49 -12.54
C LEU A 37 1.17 3.16 -11.99
N HIS A 38 0.41 3.22 -10.90
CA HIS A 38 -0.10 2.06 -10.17
C HIS A 38 -1.63 2.00 -10.24
N ARG A 39 -2.20 2.02 -11.45
CA ARG A 39 -3.65 2.03 -11.69
C ARG A 39 -4.40 0.84 -11.08
N LYS A 40 -3.71 -0.30 -10.94
CA LYS A 40 -4.22 -1.52 -10.29
C LYS A 40 -3.74 -1.68 -8.85
N GLY A 41 -3.20 -0.60 -8.28
CA GLY A 41 -2.57 -0.60 -6.97
C GLY A 41 -1.15 -1.16 -7.01
N ARG A 42 -0.53 -1.15 -5.83
CA ARG A 42 0.85 -1.59 -5.63
C ARG A 42 0.96 -2.32 -4.30
N SER A 43 1.53 -3.52 -4.35
CA SER A 43 1.87 -4.27 -3.14
C SER A 43 3.21 -3.83 -2.58
N CYS A 44 3.39 -3.99 -1.27
CA CYS A 44 4.63 -3.69 -0.57
C CYS A 44 5.79 -4.41 -1.28
N PRO A 45 6.82 -3.70 -1.73
CA PRO A 45 7.91 -4.30 -2.51
C PRO A 45 8.80 -5.23 -1.69
N GLN A 46 8.68 -5.21 -0.35
CA GLN A 46 9.49 -6.04 0.55
C GLN A 46 8.83 -7.37 0.89
N CYS A 47 7.53 -7.38 1.22
CA CYS A 47 6.84 -8.59 1.70
C CYS A 47 5.53 -8.90 0.97
N GLY A 48 5.01 -7.99 0.14
CA GLY A 48 3.77 -8.20 -0.61
C GLY A 48 2.47 -8.13 0.21
N LEU A 49 2.53 -8.05 1.54
CA LEU A 49 1.37 -8.18 2.45
C LEU A 49 0.48 -6.92 2.54
N THR A 50 1.02 -5.74 2.27
CA THR A 50 0.22 -4.51 2.17
C THR A 50 -0.01 -4.18 0.72
N HIS A 51 -1.26 -4.10 0.28
CA HIS A 51 -1.62 -3.62 -1.04
C HIS A 51 -2.30 -2.25 -0.93
N ALA A 52 -1.93 -1.31 -1.79
CA ALA A 52 -2.51 0.03 -1.76
C ALA A 52 -2.91 0.51 -3.16
N LEU A 53 -4.03 1.22 -3.23
CA LEU A 53 -4.63 1.70 -4.48
C LEU A 53 -5.17 3.12 -4.29
N VAL A 54 -4.74 4.05 -5.16
CA VAL A 54 -5.25 5.43 -5.19
C VAL A 54 -6.53 5.48 -6.01
N LYS A 55 -7.63 5.97 -5.41
CA LYS A 55 -8.94 6.18 -6.04
C LYS A 55 -9.37 7.64 -5.86
N GLY A 56 -9.07 8.48 -6.84
CA GLY A 56 -9.42 9.90 -6.76
C GLY A 56 -8.71 10.59 -5.59
N ALA A 57 -9.49 10.99 -4.58
CA ALA A 57 -8.99 11.68 -3.38
C ALA A 57 -8.67 10.75 -2.20
N GLU A 58 -8.79 9.43 -2.37
CA GLU A 58 -8.57 8.45 -1.29
C GLU A 58 -7.50 7.41 -1.68
N VAL A 59 -6.77 6.88 -0.70
CA VAL A 59 -5.96 5.66 -0.88
C VAL A 59 -6.54 4.53 -0.06
N ALA A 60 -7.01 3.48 -0.73
CA ALA A 60 -7.42 2.24 -0.10
C ALA A 60 -6.19 1.38 0.21
N ILE A 61 -6.06 0.92 1.45
CA ILE A 61 -5.04 -0.03 1.91
C ILE A 61 -5.73 -1.32 2.33
N GLU A 62 -5.28 -2.42 1.73
CA GLU A 62 -5.77 -3.77 1.97
C GLU A 62 -4.65 -4.66 2.50
N GLU A 63 -5.03 -5.60 3.36
CA GLU A 63 -4.20 -6.72 3.71
C GLU A 63 -4.28 -7.70 2.54
N ASN A 64 -3.17 -7.88 1.84
CA ASN A 64 -3.07 -8.96 0.90
C ASN A 64 -2.74 -10.21 1.73
N PRO A 65 -3.60 -11.25 1.74
CA PRO A 65 -3.21 -12.50 2.36
C PRO A 65 -1.87 -12.91 1.76
N ALA A 66 -0.93 -13.28 2.63
CA ALA A 66 0.38 -13.72 2.20
C ALA A 66 0.22 -14.73 1.07
N PRO A 67 1.04 -14.68 0.00
CA PRO A 67 1.17 -15.87 -0.83
C PRO A 67 1.52 -16.99 0.13
N GLU A 68 0.65 -18.00 0.22
CA GLU A 68 0.91 -19.20 1.00
C GLU A 68 2.35 -19.59 0.70
N THR A 69 3.20 -19.54 1.72
CA THR A 69 4.56 -20.06 1.61
C THR A 69 4.41 -21.42 0.95
N SER A 70 4.95 -21.56 -0.26
CA SER A 70 4.99 -22.82 -0.98
C SER A 70 5.82 -23.77 -0.12
N ALA A 71 5.17 -24.38 0.86
CA ALA A 71 5.72 -25.39 1.72
C ALA A 71 5.91 -26.62 0.85
N ASN A 72 7.18 -26.95 0.64
CA ASN A 72 7.72 -28.28 0.32
C ASN A 72 6.94 -29.10 -0.72
N LYS A 73 7.42 -29.07 -1.97
CA LYS A 73 7.51 -30.32 -2.73
C LYS A 73 8.80 -31.02 -2.33
N ALA A 74 8.68 -31.94 -1.36
CA ALA A 74 9.59 -33.06 -1.21
C ALA A 74 9.23 -34.13 -2.25
#